data_AF-A0A8S9YY47-F1
#
_entry.id   AF-A0A8S9YY47-F1
#
_cell.length_a   1.000
_cell.length_b   1.000
_cell.length_c   1.000
_cell.angle_alpha   90.00
_cell.angle_beta   90.00
_cell.angle_gamma   90.00
#
_symmetry.space_group_name_H-M   'P 1'
#
loop_
_entity.id
_entity.type
_entity.pdbx_description
1 polymer ?
#
loop_
_entity_poly.entity_id
_entity_poly.type
_entity_poly.pdbx_seq_one_letter_code
_entity_poly.pdbx_strand_id
1 'polypeptide(L)' 'MRRTEDLNEKVAEYLAKPIANRKADEVEIILPWFLEKSRFFATLAADVLKDIIRNCEFIEYDTDDVIIRQFDTGDW' A
#
# COMPACT_ATOMS: atom_id res chain seq x y z
N MET A 1 7.30 -11.34 18.36
CA MET A 1 7.85 -10.06 17.86
C MET A 1 8.45 -10.18 16.44
N ARG A 2 9.09 -11.29 16.05
CA ARG A 2 9.66 -11.51 14.69
C ARG A 2 8.67 -11.53 13.49
N ARG A 3 7.36 -11.70 13.72
CA ARG A 3 6.38 -11.94 12.64
C ARG A 3 5.94 -10.66 11.91
N THR A 4 6.03 -9.51 12.57
CA THR A 4 5.58 -8.21 12.05
C THR A 4 6.65 -7.53 11.19
N GLU A 5 7.93 -7.73 11.54
CA GLU A 5 9.08 -7.23 10.76
C GLU A 5 9.13 -7.88 9.37
N ASP A 6 8.96 -9.21 9.31
CA ASP A 6 8.89 -9.99 8.05
C ASP A 6 7.73 -9.54 7.14
N LEU A 7 6.62 -9.08 7.71
CA LEU A 7 5.47 -8.63 6.92
C LEU A 7 5.65 -7.22 6.36
N ASN A 8 6.34 -6.34 7.08
CA ASN A 8 6.69 -5.00 6.58
C ASN A 8 7.60 -5.08 5.35
N GLU A 9 8.62 -5.94 5.39
CA GLU A 9 9.54 -6.17 4.26
C GLU A 9 8.79 -6.69 3.04
N LYS A 10 7.88 -7.66 3.22
CA LYS A 10 7.05 -8.19 2.13
C LYS A 10 6.13 -7.14 1.50
N VAL A 11 5.58 -6.23 2.30
CA VAL A 11 4.77 -5.10 1.79
C VAL A 11 5.64 -4.20 0.92
N ALA A 12 6.83 -3.81 1.41
CA ALA A 12 7.75 -2.97 0.64
C ALA A 12 8.21 -3.66 -0.66
N GLU A 13 8.61 -4.92 -0.60
CA GLU A 13 9.00 -5.72 -1.77
C GLU A 13 7.88 -5.85 -2.79
N TYR A 14 6.63 -6.04 -2.34
CA TYR A 14 5.48 -6.12 -3.22
C TYR A 14 5.21 -4.79 -3.91
N LEU A 15 5.20 -3.69 -3.16
CA LEU A 15 4.89 -2.36 -3.69
C LEU A 15 6.01 -1.81 -4.58
N ALA A 16 7.27 -2.23 -4.37
CA ALA A 16 8.40 -1.89 -5.24
C ALA A 16 8.29 -2.51 -6.65
N LYS A 17 7.45 -3.55 -6.84
CA LYS A 17 7.23 -4.15 -8.17
C LYS A 17 6.39 -3.21 -9.04
N PRO A 18 6.69 -3.12 -10.35
CA PRO A 18 5.79 -2.51 -11.32
C PRO A 18 4.40 -3.16 -11.27
N ILE A 19 3.33 -2.37 -11.42
CA ILE A 19 1.94 -2.85 -11.36
C ILE A 19 1.71 -4.06 -12.28
N ALA A 20 2.29 -4.04 -13.49
CA ALA A 20 2.19 -5.12 -14.47
C ALA A 20 2.76 -6.47 -13.96
N ASN A 21 3.69 -6.44 -13.01
CA ASN A 21 4.38 -7.62 -12.48
C ASN A 21 3.81 -8.11 -11.14
N ARG A 22 2.82 -7.39 -10.59
CA ARG A 22 2.20 -7.74 -9.31
C ARG A 22 1.18 -8.86 -9.51
N LYS A 23 1.39 -9.97 -8.80
CA LYS A 23 0.53 -11.15 -8.89
C LYS A 23 -0.57 -11.13 -7.83
N ALA A 24 -1.69 -11.76 -8.14
CA ALA A 24 -2.87 -11.77 -7.28
C ALA A 24 -2.65 -12.57 -5.98
N ASP A 25 -1.91 -13.68 -6.06
CA ASP A 25 -1.56 -14.51 -4.91
C ASP A 25 -0.64 -13.78 -3.92
N GLU A 26 0.27 -12.93 -4.41
CA GLU A 26 1.15 -12.13 -3.56
C GLU A 26 0.39 -11.06 -2.75
N VAL A 27 -0.72 -10.52 -3.28
CA VAL A 27 -1.59 -9.57 -2.55
C VAL A 27 -2.15 -10.21 -1.29
N GLU A 28 -2.57 -11.48 -1.36
CA GLU A 28 -3.20 -12.18 -0.23
C GLU A 28 -2.25 -12.27 0.98
N ILE A 29 -0.94 -12.32 0.73
CA ILE A 29 0.09 -12.41 1.78
C ILE A 29 0.15 -11.11 2.58
N ILE A 30 0.03 -9.96 1.91
CA ILE A 30 0.20 -8.63 2.52
C ILE A 30 -1.12 -7.98 2.93
N LEU A 31 -2.27 -8.49 2.44
CA LEU A 31 -3.60 -7.97 2.76
C LEU A 31 -3.86 -7.80 4.27
N PRO A 32 -3.48 -8.75 5.16
CA PRO A 32 -3.68 -8.58 6.59
C PRO A 32 -2.99 -7.35 7.17
N TRP A 33 -1.84 -6.96 6.60
CA TRP A 33 -1.11 -5.77 7.03
C TRP A 33 -1.92 -4.50 6.78
N PHE A 34 -2.51 -4.35 5.59
CA PHE A 34 -3.36 -3.19 5.27
C PHE A 34 -4.58 -3.12 6.18
N LEU A 35 -5.24 -4.26 6.43
CA LEU A 35 -6.40 -4.33 7.33
C LEU A 35 -6.06 -3.94 8.77
N GLU A 36 -4.85 -4.27 9.25
CA GLU A 36 -4.40 -3.90 10.59
C GLU A 36 -4.04 -2.40 10.70
N LYS A 37 -3.48 -1.81 9.64
CA LYS A 37 -2.93 -0.44 9.68
C LYS A 37 -3.96 0.66 9.58
N SER A 38 -5.12 0.42 8.97
CA SER A 38 -6.15 1.45 8.84
C SER A 38 -7.55 0.88 8.87
N ARG A 39 -8.41 1.51 9.69
CA ARG A 39 -9.86 1.22 9.71
C ARG A 39 -10.52 1.49 8.37
N PHE A 40 -9.99 2.41 7.56
CA PHE A 40 -10.51 2.71 6.23
C PHE A 40 -10.52 1.43 5.37
N PHE A 41 -9.39 0.73 5.31
CA PHE A 41 -9.27 -0.51 4.54
C PHE A 41 -10.18 -1.63 5.07
N ALA A 42 -10.38 -1.70 6.38
CA ALA A 42 -11.29 -2.69 6.99
C ALA A 42 -12.78 -2.48 6.63
N THR A 43 -13.16 -1.32 6.10
CA THR A 43 -14.54 -1.05 5.66
C THR A 43 -14.79 -1.35 4.18
N LEU A 44 -13.72 -1.60 3.41
CA LEU A 44 -13.82 -1.89 1.98
C LEU A 44 -14.12 -3.38 1.74
N ALA A 45 -14.79 -3.67 0.63
CA ALA A 45 -14.90 -5.03 0.14
C ALA A 45 -13.51 -5.59 -0.18
N ALA A 46 -13.28 -6.87 0.11
CA ALA A 46 -11.95 -7.46 0.05
C ALA A 46 -11.34 -7.44 -1.37
N ASP A 47 -12.17 -7.61 -2.39
CA ASP A 47 -11.79 -7.49 -3.80
C ASP A 47 -11.41 -6.06 -4.19
N VAL A 48 -12.17 -5.06 -3.74
CA VAL A 48 -11.85 -3.64 -3.94
C VAL A 48 -10.52 -3.27 -3.29
N LEU A 49 -10.29 -3.73 -2.05
CA LEU A 49 -9.02 -3.49 -1.36
C LEU A 49 -7.84 -4.14 -2.09
N LYS A 50 -8.01 -5.39 -2.57
CA LYS A 50 -6.97 -6.08 -3.35
C LYS A 50 -6.64 -5.33 -4.63
N ASP A 51 -7.65 -4.77 -5.30
CA ASP A 51 -7.45 -3.98 -6.52
C ASP A 51 -6.71 -2.66 -6.22
N ILE A 52 -7.06 -1.96 -5.14
CA ILE A 52 -6.32 -0.77 -4.69
C ILE A 52 -4.85 -1.11 -4.41
N ILE A 53 -4.59 -2.16 -3.63
CA ILE A 53 -3.22 -2.60 -3.28
C ILE A 53 -2.43 -2.95 -4.55
N ARG A 54 -3.07 -3.57 -5.54
CA ARG A 54 -2.41 -3.94 -6.79
C ARG A 54 -2.01 -2.72 -7.61
N ASN A 55 -2.81 -1.66 -7.60
CA ASN A 55 -2.64 -0.51 -8.49
C ASN A 55 -2.03 0.74 -7.81
N CYS A 56 -1.74 0.70 -6.50
CA CYS A 56 -1.12 1.83 -5.83
C CYS A 56 0.40 1.91 -6.07
N GLU A 57 0.96 3.11 -5.91
CA GLU A 57 2.39 3.34 -5.96
C GLU A 57 2.94 3.59 -4.56
N PHE A 58 4.16 3.08 -4.31
CA PHE A 58 4.92 3.42 -3.12
C PHE A 58 5.92 4.50 -3.50
N ILE A 59 5.77 5.67 -2.88
CA ILE A 59 6.57 6.85 -3.16
C ILE A 59 7.30 7.24 -1.88
N GLU A 60 8.61 7.39 -1.98
CA GLU A 60 9.47 7.85 -0.90
C GLU A 60 9.69 9.36 -1.02
N TYR A 61 9.74 10.05 0.11
CA TYR A 61 9.99 11.49 0.22
C TYR A 61 11.04 11.72 1.29
N ASP A 62 11.83 12.78 1.13
CA ASP A 62 12.79 13.19 2.15
C ASP A 62 12.09 13.90 3.31
N THR A 63 12.83 14.05 4.42
CA THR A 63 12.35 14.87 5.53
C THR A 63 12.16 16.32 5.06
N ASP A 64 11.06 16.93 5.49
CA ASP A 64 10.63 18.29 5.12
C ASP A 64 10.13 18.48 3.68
N ASP A 65 9.96 17.38 2.91
CA ASP A 65 9.25 17.44 1.63
C ASP A 65 7.77 17.78 1.83
N VAL A 66 7.31 18.79 1.09
CA VAL A 66 5.90 19.17 1.06
C VAL A 66 5.19 18.33 0.01
N ILE A 67 4.43 17.32 0.47
CA ILE A 67 3.73 16.37 -0.41
C ILE A 67 2.53 17.02 -1.13
N ILE A 68 1.77 17.89 -0.44
CA ILE A 68 0.62 18.62 -0.99
C ILE A 68 0.60 20.02 -0.39
N ARG A 69 0.28 21.05 -1.19
CA ARG A 69 0.05 22.41 -0.70
C ARG A 69 -1.45 22.71 -0.62
N GLN A 70 -1.81 23.57 0.32
CA GLN A 70 -3.15 24.12 0.36
C GLN A 70 -3.42 24.88 -0.95
N PHE A 71 -4.64 24.71 -1.49
CA PHE A 71 -5.08 25.27 -2.77
C PHE A 71 -4.53 24.59 -4.04
N ASP A 72 -3.73 23.55 -3.91
CA ASP A 72 -3.41 22.70 -5.06
C ASP A 72 -4.71 22.05 -5.58
N THR A 73 -4.85 22.01 -6.91
CA THR A 73 -5.86 21.15 -7.54
C THR A 73 -5.31 19.73 -7.52
N GLY A 74 -6.11 18.76 -7.10
CA GLY A 74 -5.66 17.37 -7.01
C GLY A 74 -5.37 16.79 -8.40
N ASP A 75 -4.18 16.22 -8.55
CA ASP A 75 -3.71 15.56 -9.78
C ASP A 75 -3.78 14.02 -9.69
N TRP A 76 -4.24 13.49 -8.55
CA TRP A 76 -4.17 12.08 -8.17
C TRP A 76 -5.53 11.54 -7.72
#